data_AF-A0A8I0DEE7-F1
#
_entry.id   AF-A0A8I0DEE7-F1
#
_cell.length_a   1.000
_cell.length_b   1.000
_cell.length_c   1.000
_cell.angle_alpha   90.00
_cell.angle_beta   90.00
_cell.angle_gamma   90.00
#
_symmetry.space_group_name_H-M   'P 1'
#
loop_
_entity.id
_entity.type
_entity.pdbx_description
1 polymer ?
#
loop_
_entity_poly.entity_id
_entity_poly.type
_entity_poly.pdbx_seq_one_letter_code
_entity_poly.pdbx_strand_id
1 'polypeptide(L)'
;MTITLQAVNELIASLESAGELSIRGQKFLKLAKEFRICSASLDAAIKTGNMLADQNAQLAAENVALALENVAMKQIVDTVTNLDNEPQYHAEGMGCGLEDRGITDRYDACRYGWDEAMERIYGEVIPCADELDFSATDAYLAGIKADGVEEFAAYQRAITEEWACKEGHSSLLKVAESAELFAKQLREGDGK
;
A
#
# COMPACT_ATOMS: atom_id res chain seq x y z
N MET A 1 -26.42 18.94 -68.60
CA MET A 1 -27.57 19.38 -67.80
C MET A 1 -27.27 20.79 -67.33
N THR A 2 -27.99 21.79 -67.83
CA THR A 2 -27.69 23.21 -67.55
C THR A 2 -28.66 23.71 -66.50
N ILE A 3 -28.15 24.02 -65.30
CA ILE A 3 -28.95 24.63 -64.24
C ILE A 3 -29.14 26.12 -64.55
N THR A 4 -30.37 26.61 -64.41
CA THR A 4 -30.72 28.03 -64.62
C THR A 4 -30.45 28.84 -63.35
N LEU A 5 -30.15 30.13 -63.51
CA LEU A 5 -29.89 31.04 -62.38
C LEU A 5 -31.08 31.11 -61.40
N GLN A 6 -32.30 31.01 -61.93
CA GLN A 6 -33.54 30.94 -61.17
C GLN A 6 -33.56 29.72 -60.23
N ALA A 7 -33.19 28.54 -60.74
CA ALA A 7 -33.14 27.32 -59.94
C ALA A 7 -32.07 27.38 -58.84
N VAL A 8 -30.95 28.08 -59.07
CA VAL A 8 -29.93 28.33 -58.03
C VAL A 8 -30.48 29.24 -56.93
N ASN A 9 -31.16 30.33 -57.29
CA ASN A 9 -31.71 31.28 -56.31
C ASN A 9 -32.84 30.67 -55.48
N GLU A 10 -33.71 29.85 -56.09
CA GLU A 10 -34.76 29.10 -55.39
C GLU A 10 -34.16 28.05 -54.44
N LEU A 11 -33.05 27.41 -54.84
CA LEU A 11 -32.33 26.47 -53.98
C LEU A 11 -31.68 27.17 -52.78
N ILE A 12 -31.05 28.34 -52.99
CA ILE A 12 -30.47 29.16 -51.91
C ILE A 12 -31.57 29.60 -50.93
N ALA A 13 -32.68 30.15 -51.43
CA ALA A 13 -33.80 30.58 -50.60
C ALA A 13 -34.45 29.41 -49.84
N SER A 14 -34.57 28.25 -50.47
CA SER A 14 -35.05 27.01 -49.82
C SER A 14 -34.13 26.60 -48.67
N LEU A 15 -32.81 26.54 -48.90
CA LEU A 15 -31.82 26.18 -47.89
C LEU A 15 -31.74 27.19 -46.73
N GLU A 16 -31.92 28.49 -47.01
CA GLU A 16 -31.98 29.55 -45.99
C GLU A 16 -33.29 29.52 -45.18
N SER A 17 -34.43 29.28 -45.84
CA SER A 17 -35.75 29.19 -45.19
C SER A 17 -35.97 27.92 -44.37
N ALA A 18 -35.29 26.82 -44.74
CA ALA A 18 -35.30 25.57 -44.00
C ALA A 18 -34.65 25.69 -42.62
N GLY A 19 -33.95 26.80 -42.34
CA GLY A 19 -33.28 27.05 -41.05
C GLY A 19 -32.16 26.05 -40.77
N GLU A 20 -31.68 25.33 -41.79
CA GLU A 20 -30.66 24.31 -41.63
C GLU A 20 -29.31 24.96 -41.35
N LEU A 21 -28.66 24.47 -40.29
CA LEU A 21 -27.37 24.96 -39.86
C LEU A 21 -26.34 24.75 -40.98
N SER A 22 -25.60 25.81 -41.36
CA SER A 22 -24.56 25.71 -42.40
C SER A 22 -23.55 24.59 -42.09
N ILE A 23 -22.88 24.04 -43.09
CA ILE A 23 -21.83 23.01 -42.92
C ILE A 23 -20.78 23.44 -41.87
N ARG A 24 -20.43 24.73 -41.84
CA ARG A 24 -19.53 25.32 -40.84
C ARG A 24 -20.16 25.28 -39.45
N GLY A 25 -21.43 25.68 -39.31
CA GLY A 25 -22.16 25.62 -38.05
C GLY A 25 -22.32 24.19 -37.52
N GLN A 26 -22.57 23.21 -38.40
CA GLN A 26 -22.65 21.79 -38.03
C GLN A 26 -21.31 21.28 -37.47
N LYS A 27 -20.19 21.65 -38.11
CA LYS A 27 -18.84 21.32 -37.61
C LYS A 27 -18.57 21.94 -36.25
N PHE A 28 -18.93 23.22 -36.04
CA PHE A 28 -18.78 23.87 -34.74
C PHE A 28 -19.66 23.24 -33.66
N LEU A 29 -20.91 22.90 -33.98
CA LEU A 29 -21.80 22.25 -33.03
C LEU A 29 -21.31 20.85 -32.64
N LYS A 30 -20.76 20.10 -33.60
CA LYS A 30 -20.13 18.80 -33.33
C LYS A 30 -18.91 18.97 -32.41
N LEU A 31 -18.02 19.91 -32.71
CA LEU A 31 -16.86 20.21 -31.89
C LEU A 31 -17.24 20.65 -30.46
N ALA A 32 -18.26 21.51 -30.32
CA ALA A 32 -18.74 21.96 -29.01
C ALA A 32 -19.32 20.81 -28.17
N LYS A 33 -20.02 19.85 -28.81
CA LYS A 33 -20.50 18.63 -28.14
C LYS A 33 -19.34 17.76 -27.67
N GLU A 34 -18.34 17.53 -28.51
CA GLU A 34 -17.15 16.75 -28.16
C GLU A 34 -16.36 17.43 -27.02
N PHE A 35 -16.19 18.75 -27.06
CA PHE A 35 -15.53 19.51 -26.00
C PHE A 35 -16.28 19.40 -24.66
N ARG A 36 -17.62 19.48 -24.67
CA ARG A 36 -18.44 19.31 -23.47
C ARG A 36 -18.30 17.91 -22.87
N ILE A 37 -18.26 16.87 -23.71
CA ILE A 37 -18.03 15.48 -23.27
C ILE A 37 -16.63 15.34 -22.67
N CYS A 38 -15.62 15.89 -23.34
CA CYS A 38 -14.23 15.88 -22.87
C CYS A 38 -14.09 16.57 -21.50
N SER A 39 -14.68 17.76 -21.33
CA SER A 39 -14.70 18.49 -20.05
C SER A 39 -15.33 17.66 -18.93
N ALA A 40 -16.49 17.04 -19.19
CA ALA A 40 -17.15 16.20 -18.19
C ALA A 40 -16.31 14.95 -17.84
N SER A 41 -15.65 14.35 -18.84
CA SER A 41 -14.73 13.23 -18.63
C SER A 41 -13.52 13.63 -17.79
N LEU A 42 -12.97 14.82 -18.02
CA LEU A 42 -11.84 15.34 -17.26
C LEU A 42 -12.22 15.60 -15.80
N ASP A 43 -13.38 16.22 -15.56
CA ASP A 43 -13.89 16.47 -14.20
C ASP A 43 -14.08 15.16 -13.42
N ALA A 44 -14.60 14.12 -14.08
CA ALA A 44 -14.76 12.79 -13.48
C ALA A 44 -13.40 12.16 -13.15
N ALA A 45 -12.42 12.23 -14.06
CA ALA A 45 -11.07 11.72 -13.84
C ALA A 45 -10.38 12.41 -12.65
N ILE A 46 -10.49 13.75 -12.54
CA ILE A 46 -9.95 14.52 -11.42
C ILE A 46 -10.59 14.09 -10.10
N LYS A 47 -11.92 13.93 -10.07
CA LYS A 47 -12.62 13.50 -8.87
C LYS A 47 -12.16 12.11 -8.40
N THR A 48 -12.05 11.16 -9.33
CA THR A 48 -11.55 9.82 -9.02
C THR A 48 -10.10 9.86 -8.56
N GLY A 49 -9.24 10.64 -9.22
CA GLY A 49 -7.84 10.80 -8.82
C GLY A 49 -7.68 11.35 -7.39
N ASN A 50 -8.50 12.33 -7.01
CA ASN A 50 -8.51 12.86 -5.65
C ASN A 50 -8.98 11.81 -4.63
N MET A 51 -10.05 11.07 -4.94
CA MET A 51 -10.53 9.99 -4.06
C MET A 51 -9.47 8.90 -3.85
N LEU A 52 -8.75 8.50 -4.90
CA LEU A 52 -7.67 7.53 -4.81
C LEU A 52 -6.49 8.08 -3.99
N ALA A 53 -6.15 9.36 -4.14
CA ALA A 53 -5.11 10.01 -3.34
C ALA A 53 -5.47 10.00 -1.83
N ASP A 54 -6.72 10.29 -1.50
CA ASP A 54 -7.21 10.24 -0.11
C ASP A 54 -7.17 8.82 0.46
N GLN A 55 -7.61 7.82 -0.32
CA GLN A 55 -7.54 6.41 0.07
C GLN A 55 -6.10 5.95 0.28
N ASN A 56 -5.17 6.34 -0.59
CA ASN A 56 -3.76 6.00 -0.45
C ASN A 56 -3.14 6.64 0.79
N ALA A 57 -3.51 7.88 1.11
CA ALA A 57 -3.07 8.53 2.35
C ALA A 57 -3.61 7.80 3.59
N GLN A 58 -4.86 7.35 3.56
CA GLN A 58 -5.46 6.56 4.65
C GLN A 58 -4.76 5.21 4.82
N LEU A 59 -4.57 4.44 3.74
CA LEU A 59 -3.89 3.15 3.78
C LEU A 59 -2.44 3.28 4.27
N ALA A 60 -1.74 4.36 3.88
CA ALA A 60 -0.40 4.64 4.39
C ALA A 60 -0.41 4.87 5.92
N ALA A 61 -1.41 5.58 6.46
CA ALA A 61 -1.56 5.79 7.89
C ALA A 61 -1.87 4.48 8.64
N GLU A 62 -2.76 3.65 8.11
CA GLU A 62 -3.10 2.33 8.67
C GLU A 62 -1.87 1.40 8.68
N ASN A 63 -1.10 1.37 7.60
CA ASN A 63 0.14 0.60 7.51
C ASN A 63 1.19 1.03 8.55
N VAL A 64 1.32 2.34 8.81
CA VAL A 64 2.22 2.84 9.86
C VAL A 64 1.74 2.42 11.25
N ALA A 65 0.43 2.46 11.51
CA ALA A 65 -0.14 2.02 12.79
C ALA A 65 0.12 0.52 13.03
N LEU A 66 -0.14 -0.33 12.02
CA LEU A 66 0.13 -1.77 12.09
C LEU A 66 1.62 -2.06 12.27
N ALA A 67 2.51 -1.30 11.61
CA ALA A 67 3.95 -1.43 11.81
C ALA A 67 4.36 -1.12 13.26
N LEU A 68 3.78 -0.10 13.89
CA LEU A 68 4.03 0.22 15.30
C LEU A 68 3.51 -0.87 16.25
N GLU A 69 2.33 -1.44 15.98
CA GLU A 69 1.80 -2.58 16.74
C GLU A 69 2.73 -3.81 16.64
N ASN A 70 3.24 -4.10 15.44
CA ASN A 70 4.20 -5.19 15.22
C ASN A 70 5.53 -4.93 15.93
N VAL A 71 6.02 -3.69 15.99
CA VAL A 71 7.21 -3.33 16.77
C VAL A 71 6.98 -3.58 18.27
N ALA A 72 5.81 -3.20 18.80
CA ALA A 72 5.47 -3.46 20.20
C ALA A 72 5.34 -4.96 20.49
N MET A 73 4.73 -5.71 19.57
CA MET A 73 4.62 -7.17 19.67
C MET A 73 6.00 -7.83 19.67
N LYS A 74 6.91 -7.39 18.78
CA LYS A 74 8.30 -7.85 18.76
C LYS A 74 9.01 -7.56 20.09
N GLN A 75 8.87 -6.35 20.64
CA GLN A 75 9.45 -6.02 21.94
C GLN A 75 8.93 -6.92 23.08
N ILE A 76 7.64 -7.26 23.08
CA ILE A 76 7.07 -8.19 24.06
C ILE A 76 7.68 -9.57 23.88
N VAL A 77 7.73 -10.08 22.65
CA VAL A 77 8.34 -11.38 22.33
C VAL A 77 9.80 -11.42 22.78
N ASP A 78 10.61 -10.45 22.37
CA ASP A 78 12.01 -10.32 22.77
C ASP A 78 12.17 -10.28 24.29
N THR A 79 11.23 -9.64 25.00
CA THR A 79 11.28 -9.57 26.47
C THR A 79 10.99 -10.92 27.11
N VAL A 80 9.97 -11.66 26.66
CA VAL A 80 9.54 -12.91 27.29
C VAL A 80 10.41 -14.11 26.91
N THR A 81 11.06 -14.08 25.75
CA THR A 81 11.98 -15.13 25.29
C THR A 81 13.43 -14.89 25.71
N ASN A 82 13.76 -13.71 26.25
CA ASN A 82 15.10 -13.42 26.75
C ASN A 82 15.33 -14.10 28.11
N LEU A 83 16.33 -14.99 28.15
CA LEU A 83 16.77 -15.70 29.36
C LEU A 83 17.25 -14.76 30.47
N ASP A 84 17.78 -13.58 30.14
CA ASP A 84 18.16 -12.57 31.15
C ASP A 84 16.95 -12.05 31.94
N ASN A 85 15.74 -12.19 31.39
CA ASN A 85 14.48 -11.78 32.03
C ASN A 85 13.78 -12.95 32.74
N GLU A 86 14.43 -14.11 32.90
CA GLU A 86 13.85 -15.24 33.62
C GLU A 86 13.45 -14.86 35.06
N PRO A 87 12.23 -15.25 35.50
CA PRO A 87 11.79 -15.05 36.88
C PRO A 87 12.78 -15.65 37.89
N GLN A 88 13.24 -14.81 38.81
CA GLN A 88 14.15 -15.24 39.87
C GLN A 88 13.39 -15.91 41.01
N TYR A 89 14.00 -16.94 41.61
CA TYR A 89 13.43 -17.63 42.77
C TYR A 89 13.27 -16.68 43.97
N HIS A 90 12.04 -16.48 44.42
CA HIS A 90 11.73 -15.59 45.54
C HIS A 90 11.59 -16.35 46.87
N ALA A 91 12.72 -16.59 47.54
CA ALA A 91 12.80 -17.44 48.73
C ALA A 91 11.86 -17.02 49.87
N GLU A 92 11.71 -15.72 50.14
CA GLU A 92 10.86 -15.22 51.23
C GLU A 92 9.37 -15.48 50.97
N GLY A 93 8.92 -15.25 49.73
CA GLY A 93 7.52 -15.44 49.34
C GLY A 93 7.16 -16.92 49.24
N MET A 94 8.05 -17.73 48.68
CA MET A 94 7.87 -19.18 48.62
C MET A 94 7.91 -19.81 50.02
N GLY A 95 8.80 -19.31 50.87
CA GLY A 95 8.94 -19.74 52.26
C GLY A 95 7.70 -19.46 53.10
N CYS A 96 7.16 -18.24 53.03
CA CYS A 96 5.92 -17.87 53.71
C CYS A 96 4.77 -18.84 53.38
N GLY A 97 4.59 -19.21 52.11
CA GLY A 97 3.56 -20.16 51.70
C GLY A 97 3.74 -21.60 52.22
N LEU A 98 4.99 -22.03 52.45
CA LEU A 98 5.29 -23.32 53.09
C LEU A 98 4.99 -23.27 54.59
N GLU A 99 5.42 -22.20 55.25
CA GLU A 99 5.22 -21.96 56.69
C GLU A 99 3.74 -21.84 57.04
N ASP A 100 2.94 -21.15 56.23
CA ASP A 100 1.48 -21.04 56.37
C ASP A 100 0.78 -22.42 56.33
N ARG A 101 1.41 -23.40 55.68
CA ARG A 101 0.96 -24.79 55.61
C ARG A 101 1.61 -25.70 56.67
N GLY A 102 2.40 -25.13 57.59
CA GLY A 102 3.12 -25.86 58.63
C GLY A 102 4.29 -26.70 58.12
N ILE A 103 4.81 -26.43 56.92
CA ILE A 103 5.92 -27.16 56.30
C ILE A 103 7.19 -26.34 56.48
N THR A 104 8.20 -26.89 57.16
CA THR A 104 9.45 -26.15 57.47
C THR A 104 10.73 -26.90 57.07
N ASP A 105 10.63 -28.17 56.65
CA ASP A 105 11.76 -29.04 56.32
C ASP A 105 11.97 -29.21 54.79
N ARG A 106 11.22 -28.47 53.96
CA ARG A 106 11.14 -28.71 52.49
C ARG A 106 11.57 -27.55 51.61
N TYR A 107 12.27 -26.54 52.15
CA TYR A 107 12.75 -25.41 51.36
C TYR A 107 13.65 -25.85 50.20
N ASP A 108 14.59 -26.78 50.45
CA ASP A 108 15.49 -27.29 49.40
C ASP A 108 14.71 -28.01 48.30
N ALA A 109 13.70 -28.81 48.66
CA ALA A 109 12.84 -29.48 47.70
C ALA A 109 11.98 -28.48 46.89
N CYS A 110 11.54 -27.39 47.53
CA CYS A 110 10.81 -26.32 46.84
C CYS A 110 11.71 -25.57 45.86
N ARG A 111 12.96 -25.26 46.24
CA ARG A 111 13.94 -24.65 45.36
C ARG A 111 14.26 -25.54 44.17
N TYR A 112 14.54 -26.82 44.42
CA TYR A 112 14.81 -27.79 43.35
C TYR A 112 13.64 -27.91 42.37
N GLY A 113 12.41 -28.00 42.88
CA GLY A 113 11.21 -28.05 42.03
C GLY A 113 10.99 -26.79 41.19
N TRP A 114 11.41 -25.62 41.70
CA TRP A 114 11.41 -24.38 40.91
C TRP A 114 12.45 -24.41 39.80
N ASP A 115 13.69 -24.77 40.12
CA ASP A 115 14.79 -24.81 39.15
C ASP A 115 14.45 -25.77 37.99
N GLU A 116 13.95 -26.98 38.30
CA GLU A 116 13.49 -27.95 37.29
C GLU A 116 12.30 -27.42 36.45
N ALA A 117 11.39 -26.69 37.08
CA ALA A 117 10.24 -26.11 36.37
C ALA A 117 10.66 -24.99 35.41
N MET A 118 11.58 -24.12 35.83
CA MET A 118 12.06 -23.04 34.98
C MET A 118 12.94 -23.57 33.83
N GLU A 119 13.82 -24.54 34.10
CA GLU A 119 14.63 -25.21 33.07
C GLU A 119 13.74 -25.80 31.98
N ARG A 120 12.65 -26.48 32.38
CA ARG A 120 11.67 -27.00 31.43
C ARG A 120 10.96 -25.89 30.64
N ILE A 121 10.55 -24.80 31.30
CA ILE A 121 9.82 -23.72 30.64
C ILE A 121 10.68 -23.04 29.58
N TYR A 122 11.90 -22.63 29.93
CA TYR A 122 12.79 -21.91 29.01
C TYR A 122 13.60 -22.81 28.07
N GLY A 123 13.66 -24.13 28.34
CA GLY A 123 14.30 -25.11 27.48
C GLY A 123 13.36 -25.85 26.52
N GLU A 124 12.07 -26.01 26.86
CA GLU A 124 11.13 -26.80 26.05
C GLU A 124 9.86 -26.04 25.64
N VAL A 125 9.37 -25.11 26.45
CA VAL A 125 8.03 -24.50 26.27
C VAL A 125 8.11 -23.16 25.55
N ILE A 126 9.03 -22.30 25.97
CA ILE A 126 9.26 -20.98 25.40
C ILE A 126 10.49 -21.10 24.46
N PRO A 127 10.33 -20.88 23.15
CA PRO A 127 11.46 -20.90 22.23
C PRO A 127 12.41 -19.73 22.52
N CYS A 128 13.69 -19.92 22.24
CA CYS A 128 14.66 -18.83 22.31
C CYS A 128 14.33 -17.78 21.23
N ALA A 129 14.61 -16.50 21.49
CA ALA A 129 14.42 -15.43 20.51
C ALA A 129 15.10 -15.74 19.17
N ASP A 130 16.28 -16.37 19.21
CA ASP A 130 17.08 -16.74 18.03
C ASP A 130 16.48 -17.88 17.20
N GLU A 131 15.52 -18.62 17.76
CA GLU A 131 14.82 -19.73 17.08
C GLU A 131 13.56 -19.27 16.35
N LEU A 132 13.12 -18.02 16.57
CA LEU A 132 11.95 -17.45 15.92
C LEU A 132 12.31 -16.88 14.54
N ASP A 133 11.75 -17.45 13.49
CA ASP A 133 11.92 -16.98 12.11
C ASP A 133 10.78 -16.03 11.70
N PHE A 134 11.13 -14.78 11.38
CA PHE A 134 10.21 -13.76 10.86
C PHE A 134 10.51 -13.38 9.41
N SER A 135 11.37 -14.12 8.71
CA SER A 135 11.79 -13.84 7.33
C SER A 135 10.61 -13.76 6.36
N ALA A 136 9.55 -14.56 6.58
CA ALA A 136 8.32 -14.50 5.80
C ALA A 136 7.56 -13.17 5.98
N THR A 137 7.52 -12.63 7.21
CA THR A 137 6.90 -11.33 7.49
C THR A 137 7.72 -10.19 6.88
N ASP A 138 9.04 -10.26 6.97
CA ASP A 138 9.94 -9.28 6.36
C ASP A 138 9.81 -9.29 4.83
N ALA A 139 9.75 -10.48 4.21
CA ALA A 139 9.54 -10.64 2.77
C ALA A 139 8.16 -10.11 2.33
N TYR A 140 7.11 -10.34 3.15
CA TYR A 140 5.77 -9.80 2.88
C TYR A 140 5.75 -8.27 2.92
N LEU A 141 6.39 -7.66 3.93
CA LEU A 141 6.52 -6.21 4.04
C LEU A 141 7.30 -5.62 2.86
N ALA A 142 8.37 -6.28 2.44
CA ALA A 142 9.15 -5.89 1.27
C ALA A 142 8.34 -6.02 -0.03
N GLY A 143 7.51 -7.07 -0.14
CA GLY A 143 6.55 -7.27 -1.21
C GLY A 143 5.54 -6.13 -1.33
N ILE A 144 4.92 -5.72 -0.22
CA ILE A 144 3.97 -4.58 -0.21
C ILE A 144 4.66 -3.28 -0.66
N LYS A 145 5.89 -3.02 -0.18
CA LYS A 145 6.66 -1.84 -0.61
C LYS A 145 6.95 -1.87 -2.10
N ALA A 146 7.28 -3.04 -2.65
CA ALA A 146 7.51 -3.22 -4.08
C ALA A 146 6.23 -3.02 -4.90
N ASP A 147 5.09 -3.58 -4.46
CA ASP A 147 3.79 -3.42 -5.12
C ASP A 147 3.43 -1.94 -5.32
N GLY A 148 3.60 -1.12 -4.27
CA GLY A 148 3.33 0.32 -4.36
C GLY A 148 4.26 1.08 -5.32
N VAL A 149 5.53 0.67 -5.40
CA VAL A 149 6.50 1.27 -6.35
C VAL A 149 6.20 0.84 -7.79
N GLU A 150 5.77 -0.41 -8.00
CA GLU A 150 5.35 -0.93 -9.31
C GLU A 150 4.10 -0.21 -9.82
N GLU A 151 3.11 0.04 -8.94
CA GLU A 151 1.92 0.81 -9.31
C GLU A 151 2.27 2.25 -9.74
N PHE A 152 3.20 2.89 -9.01
CA PHE A 152 3.72 4.21 -9.40
C PHE A 152 4.44 4.18 -10.76
N ALA A 153 5.28 3.16 -11.01
CA ALA A 153 5.97 3.01 -12.29
C ALA A 153 4.98 2.80 -13.45
N ALA A 154 3.96 1.97 -13.24
CA ALA A 154 2.91 1.70 -14.22
C ALA A 154 2.13 2.96 -14.57
N TYR A 155 1.73 3.75 -13.56
CA TYR A 155 1.10 5.05 -13.76
C TYR A 155 1.97 5.99 -14.61
N GLN A 156 3.28 6.03 -14.33
CA GLN A 156 4.19 6.90 -15.03
C GLN A 156 4.39 6.50 -16.51
N ARG A 157 4.37 5.19 -16.80
CA ARG A 157 4.35 4.68 -18.18
C ARG A 157 3.06 5.02 -18.91
N ALA A 158 1.90 4.83 -18.26
CA ALA A 158 0.61 5.13 -18.86
C ALA A 158 0.51 6.60 -19.33
N ILE A 159 0.98 7.54 -18.51
CA ILE A 159 1.05 8.96 -18.90
C ILE A 159 1.97 9.17 -20.11
N THR A 160 3.11 8.49 -20.13
CA THR A 160 4.10 8.64 -21.20
C THR A 160 3.56 8.11 -22.54
N GLU A 161 2.82 7.00 -22.51
CA GLU A 161 2.18 6.40 -23.69
C GLU A 161 1.01 7.24 -24.21
N GLU A 162 0.16 7.74 -23.31
CA GLU A 162 -1.00 8.57 -23.68
C GLU A 162 -0.58 9.94 -24.24
N TRP A 163 0.55 10.51 -23.78
CA TRP A 163 0.98 11.87 -24.11
C TRP A 163 2.20 11.92 -25.05
N ALA A 164 2.58 10.79 -25.66
CA ALA A 164 3.79 10.57 -26.48
C ALA A 164 4.04 11.56 -27.67
N CYS A 165 3.19 12.58 -27.86
CA CYS A 165 3.32 13.61 -28.89
C CYS A 165 4.04 14.91 -28.48
N LYS A 166 4.59 15.08 -27.27
CA LYS A 166 5.32 16.33 -26.90
C LYS A 166 6.73 16.09 -26.34
N GLU A 167 7.71 16.84 -26.85
CA GLU A 167 9.09 16.84 -26.35
C GLU A 167 9.12 17.20 -24.85
N GLY A 168 9.61 16.28 -24.01
CA GLY A 168 9.66 16.41 -22.55
C GLY A 168 9.49 15.09 -21.79
N HIS A 169 8.91 14.07 -22.41
CA HIS A 169 8.55 12.79 -21.74
C HIS A 169 9.71 11.80 -21.47
N SER A 170 10.93 12.10 -21.90
CA SER A 170 12.10 11.23 -21.66
C SER A 170 12.45 11.09 -20.17
N SER A 171 12.16 12.09 -19.33
CA SER A 171 12.43 12.03 -17.89
C SER A 171 11.47 11.08 -17.15
N LEU A 172 10.19 11.08 -17.52
CA LEU A 172 9.15 10.27 -16.88
C LEU A 172 9.38 8.78 -17.15
N LEU A 173 9.79 8.42 -18.36
CA LEU A 173 10.16 7.04 -18.69
C LEU A 173 11.34 6.55 -17.83
N LYS A 174 12.38 7.37 -17.67
CA LYS A 174 13.54 7.04 -16.82
C LYS A 174 13.16 6.89 -15.35
N VAL A 175 12.22 7.70 -14.87
CA VAL A 175 11.67 7.59 -13.50
C VAL A 175 10.93 6.27 -13.32
N ALA A 176 10.09 5.87 -14.29
CA ALA A 176 9.40 4.58 -14.26
C ALA A 176 10.39 3.40 -14.24
N GLU A 177 11.39 3.41 -15.11
CA GLU A 177 12.45 2.38 -15.15
C GLU A 177 13.23 2.29 -13.84
N SER A 178 13.56 3.44 -13.25
CA SER A 178 14.27 3.48 -11.95
C SER A 178 13.40 2.93 -10.81
N ALA A 179 12.11 3.25 -10.81
CA ALA A 179 11.15 2.74 -9.84
C ALA A 179 11.01 1.21 -9.95
N GLU A 180 10.91 0.65 -11.16
CA GLU A 180 10.88 -0.81 -11.36
C GLU A 180 12.12 -1.51 -10.84
N LEU A 181 13.30 -0.93 -11.07
CA LEU A 181 14.55 -1.46 -10.54
C LEU A 181 14.54 -1.46 -9.00
N PHE A 182 14.05 -0.39 -8.39
CA PHE A 182 13.93 -0.27 -6.94
C PHE A 182 12.91 -1.28 -6.36
N ALA A 183 11.76 -1.45 -7.01
CA ALA A 183 10.77 -2.47 -6.61
C ALA A 183 11.36 -3.88 -6.65
N LYS A 184 12.14 -4.19 -7.70
CA LYS A 184 12.85 -5.46 -7.81
C LYS A 184 13.85 -5.67 -6.67
N GLN A 185 14.64 -4.64 -6.34
CA GLN A 185 15.57 -4.69 -5.21
C GLN A 185 14.85 -4.95 -3.88
N LEU A 186 13.69 -4.31 -3.67
CA LEU A 186 12.88 -4.56 -2.48
C LEU A 186 12.44 -6.04 -2.39
N ARG A 187 12.01 -6.66 -3.50
CA ARG A 187 11.57 -8.08 -3.51
C ARG A 187 12.71 -9.08 -3.34
N GLU A 188 13.87 -8.79 -3.93
CA GLU A 188 15.04 -9.68 -3.84
C GLU A 188 15.76 -9.57 -2.49
N GLY A 189 15.41 -8.56 -1.68
CA GLY A 189 16.13 -8.18 -0.48
C GLY A 189 17.43 -7.46 -0.83
N ASP A 190 17.84 -6.48 -0.02
CA ASP A 190 19.20 -5.95 -0.12
C ASP A 190 20.15 -7.14 0.05
N GLY A 191 20.86 -7.54 -1.01
CA GLY A 191 21.78 -8.67 -1.03
C GLY A 191 22.93 -8.49 -0.03
N LYS A 192 22.66 -8.73 1.24
CA LYS A 192 23.60 -8.77 2.36
C LYS A 192 23.55 -10.12 3.03
#